data_AF-A0A2K3P7L6-F1
#
_entry.id   AF-A0A2K3P7L6-F1
#
_cell.length_a   1.000
_cell.length_b   1.000
_cell.length_c   1.000
_cell.angle_alpha   90.00
_cell.angle_beta   90.00
_cell.angle_gamma   90.00
#
_symmetry.space_group_name_H-M   'P 1'
#
loop_
_entity.id
_entity.type
_entity.pdbx_description
1 polymer ?
#
loop_
_entity_poly.entity_id
_entity_poly.type
_entity_poly.pdbx_seq_one_letter_code
_entity_poly.pdbx_strand_id
1 'polypeptide(L)'
;MLVVPPKPINTITITIMLAFTFFLLFFSGFFKFPSVSPSLPPFHQSSSFTLPSTNTSSQPFTDLLSSFRKWDLQVGCAKFREKTNGVSLNQSKVVSLQQFGGDSECKGFKLNHVSVLVKGWTWIPDNLDNLYSCPCGLSCLWTKSNVLADKPDALMFETSTPPIQRRVGEPLRAYMDLEAGRRRSGREDIYISYHAEDDVQSTYAGSLFHNGRNYYVSNTKSSDILVYWSSSRCLSQRNELAKKLLGLLPHHSFGKCLNNVGGLDMALSFFPECEKDANAKPKWWDHLHCAMSHYKFVLAIENTFTESYVTEKLYYALDSGAVPIYFGAPNVMDFVPPHSIIDGRKFKSVEELASYVKAVANDPVAYAEYHAWRRCGVMGNYAKTRAVSLDTLPCRLCEAVSKKGGRNARS
;
A
#
# COMPACT_ATOMS: atom_id res chain seq x y z
N MET A 1 -57.87 -10.42 36.51
CA MET A 1 -57.41 -10.01 35.16
C MET A 1 -57.24 -8.50 35.17
N LEU A 2 -56.01 -7.99 35.26
CA LEU A 2 -55.70 -6.56 35.10
C LEU A 2 -55.26 -6.33 33.65
N VAL A 3 -56.07 -5.60 32.89
CA VAL A 3 -55.78 -5.21 31.51
C VAL A 3 -54.88 -3.97 31.55
N VAL A 4 -53.65 -4.10 31.04
CA VAL A 4 -52.71 -2.98 30.88
C VAL A 4 -53.08 -2.23 29.59
N PRO A 5 -53.22 -0.89 29.59
CA PRO A 5 -53.52 -0.14 28.37
C PRO A 5 -52.26 -0.04 27.47
N PRO A 6 -52.43 0.02 26.13
CA PRO A 6 -51.30 0.14 25.22
C PRO A 6 -50.63 1.52 25.37
N LYS A 7 -49.29 1.53 25.40
CA LYS A 7 -48.50 2.76 25.45
C LYS A 7 -48.73 3.59 24.17
N PRO A 8 -48.82 4.92 24.27
CA PRO A 8 -48.97 5.77 23.11
C PRO A 8 -47.71 5.70 22.24
N ILE A 9 -47.92 5.49 20.94
CA ILE A 9 -46.86 5.47 19.93
C ILE A 9 -46.34 6.90 19.79
N ASN A 10 -45.06 7.11 20.10
CA ASN A 10 -44.40 8.41 19.98
C ASN A 10 -44.18 8.73 18.49
N THR A 11 -45.17 9.38 17.88
CA THR A 11 -45.19 9.77 16.47
C THR A 11 -44.00 10.66 16.11
N ILE A 12 -43.49 11.46 17.04
CA ILE A 12 -42.32 12.32 16.83
C ILE A 12 -41.06 11.49 16.54
N THR A 13 -40.85 10.38 17.27
CA THR A 13 -39.69 9.50 17.04
C THR A 13 -39.77 8.82 15.67
N ILE A 14 -40.97 8.43 15.25
CA ILE A 14 -41.20 7.80 13.93
C ILE A 14 -40.98 8.82 12.81
N THR A 15 -41.45 10.06 12.98
CA THR A 15 -41.23 11.13 12.01
C THR A 15 -39.75 11.53 11.91
N ILE A 16 -39.01 11.58 13.03
CA ILE A 16 -37.56 11.85 13.02
C ILE A 16 -36.81 10.71 12.33
N MET A 17 -37.15 9.44 12.60
CA MET A 17 -36.51 8.29 11.97
C MET A 17 -36.77 8.25 10.45
N LEU A 18 -38.00 8.53 10.00
CA LEU A 18 -38.37 8.62 8.58
C LEU A 18 -37.71 9.82 7.89
N ALA A 19 -37.62 10.98 8.56
CA ALA A 19 -36.90 12.14 8.04
C ALA A 19 -35.39 11.87 7.90
N PHE A 20 -34.78 11.15 8.85
CA PHE A 20 -33.36 10.76 8.78
C PHE A 20 -33.10 9.73 7.67
N THR A 21 -34.03 8.80 7.43
CA THR A 21 -33.92 7.85 6.30
C THR A 21 -34.09 8.55 4.95
N PHE A 22 -35.02 9.50 4.83
CA PHE A 22 -35.13 10.32 3.62
C PHE A 22 -33.91 11.22 3.42
N PHE A 23 -33.33 11.78 4.49
CA PHE A 23 -32.09 12.56 4.43
C PHE A 23 -30.92 11.70 3.94
N LEU A 24 -30.77 10.48 4.46
CA LEU A 24 -29.74 9.52 4.00
C LEU A 24 -29.95 9.07 2.55
N LEU A 25 -31.20 8.89 2.11
CA LEU A 25 -31.53 8.54 0.72
C LEU A 25 -31.37 9.72 -0.26
N PHE A 26 -31.57 10.96 0.20
CA PHE A 26 -31.33 12.15 -0.61
C PHE A 26 -29.83 12.40 -0.81
N PHE A 27 -29.00 12.20 0.21
CA PHE A 27 -27.55 12.39 0.13
C PHE A 27 -26.76 11.22 -0.46
N SER A 28 -27.34 10.01 -0.56
CA SER A 28 -26.72 8.91 -1.31
C SER A 28 -26.78 9.13 -2.84
N GLY A 29 -27.62 10.08 -3.32
CA GLY A 29 -27.77 10.44 -4.73
C GLY A 29 -26.89 11.59 -5.24
N PHE A 30 -26.20 12.34 -4.36
CA PHE A 30 -25.44 13.54 -4.76
C PHE A 30 -23.91 13.40 -4.73
N PHE A 31 -23.37 12.28 -4.27
CA PHE A 31 -21.95 11.98 -4.45
C PHE A 31 -21.71 11.37 -5.84
N LYS A 32 -21.84 12.18 -6.89
CA LYS A 32 -21.12 11.93 -8.14
C LYS A 32 -19.64 12.16 -7.85
N PHE A 33 -18.96 11.10 -7.40
CA PHE A 33 -17.51 11.06 -7.49
C PHE A 33 -17.13 11.28 -8.96
N PRO A 34 -16.12 12.12 -9.27
CA PRO A 34 -15.62 12.22 -10.62
C PRO A 34 -15.22 10.82 -11.07
N SER A 35 -15.84 10.34 -12.15
CA SER A 35 -15.46 9.09 -12.79
C SER A 35 -14.08 9.31 -13.41
N VAL A 36 -13.03 9.01 -12.65
CA VAL A 36 -11.74 8.72 -13.25
C VAL A 36 -11.97 7.42 -14.02
N SER A 37 -12.03 7.52 -15.34
CA SER A 37 -12.15 6.37 -16.25
C SER A 37 -11.09 5.35 -15.87
N PRO A 38 -11.44 4.15 -15.39
CA PRO A 38 -10.46 3.15 -14.98
C PRO A 38 -10.13 2.29 -16.21
N SER A 39 -9.93 2.93 -17.38
CA SER A 39 -9.65 2.20 -18.61
C SER A 39 -8.38 1.38 -18.39
N LEU A 40 -8.54 0.06 -18.40
CA LEU A 40 -7.44 -0.88 -18.55
C LEU A 40 -6.63 -0.37 -19.75
N PRO A 41 -5.34 -0.03 -19.59
CA PRO A 41 -4.50 0.19 -20.73
C PRO A 41 -4.56 -1.08 -21.58
N PRO A 42 -4.78 -0.98 -22.90
CA PRO A 42 -4.78 -2.14 -23.76
C PRO A 42 -3.46 -2.89 -23.60
N PHE A 43 -3.50 -4.23 -23.63
CA PHE A 43 -2.29 -5.04 -23.64
C PHE A 43 -1.37 -4.55 -24.77
N HIS A 44 -0.20 -4.02 -24.41
CA HIS A 44 0.72 -3.45 -25.37
C HIS A 44 1.51 -4.57 -26.07
N GLN A 45 1.55 -4.54 -27.40
CA GLN A 45 2.49 -5.33 -28.19
C GLN A 45 3.90 -4.72 -28.10
N SER A 46 4.64 -4.93 -27.01
CA SER A 46 6.09 -4.64 -27.00
C SER A 46 6.81 -5.17 -25.76
N SER A 47 6.81 -6.49 -25.60
CA SER A 47 7.92 -7.17 -24.93
C SER A 47 7.91 -8.64 -25.31
N SER A 48 8.99 -9.12 -25.93
CA SER A 48 9.25 -10.54 -26.03
C SER A 48 9.69 -11.03 -24.66
N PHE A 49 8.76 -11.56 -23.86
CA PHE A 49 9.15 -12.33 -22.69
C PHE A 49 9.68 -13.67 -23.17
N THR A 50 10.96 -13.93 -22.88
CA THR A 50 11.50 -15.26 -23.01
C THR A 50 10.87 -16.08 -21.89
N LEU A 51 10.02 -17.05 -22.24
CA LEU A 51 9.67 -18.12 -21.33
C LEU A 51 10.98 -18.69 -20.74
N PRO A 52 11.01 -19.05 -19.45
CA PRO A 52 12.13 -19.81 -18.89
C PRO A 52 12.44 -20.96 -19.86
N SER A 53 13.73 -21.11 -20.23
CA SER A 53 14.15 -22.00 -21.31
C SER A 53 13.49 -23.37 -21.20
N THR A 54 12.83 -23.83 -22.26
CA THR A 54 12.11 -25.10 -22.35
C THR A 54 13.01 -26.35 -22.21
N ASN A 55 14.32 -26.18 -21.96
CA ASN A 55 15.27 -27.26 -21.73
C ASN A 55 15.42 -27.68 -20.26
N THR A 56 14.75 -27.02 -19.31
CA THR A 56 14.64 -27.48 -17.92
C THR A 56 13.33 -28.23 -17.73
N SER A 57 13.41 -29.51 -17.35
CA SER A 57 12.22 -30.30 -16.98
C SER A 57 11.37 -29.52 -15.97
N SER A 58 10.06 -29.43 -16.15
CA SER A 58 9.14 -28.91 -15.14
C SER A 58 9.43 -29.58 -13.79
N GLN A 59 9.87 -28.82 -12.78
CA GLN A 59 10.14 -29.32 -11.43
C GLN A 59 9.21 -28.62 -10.44
N PRO A 60 8.00 -29.16 -10.21
CA PRO A 60 7.16 -28.72 -9.11
C PRO A 60 7.96 -28.71 -7.80
N PHE A 61 7.84 -27.64 -7.04
CA PHE A 61 8.54 -27.46 -5.77
C PHE A 61 7.64 -26.77 -4.75
N THR A 62 7.89 -27.05 -3.48
CA THR A 62 7.18 -26.43 -2.34
C THR A 62 8.18 -25.83 -1.36
N ASP A 63 9.31 -26.50 -1.11
CA ASP A 63 10.38 -26.00 -0.24
C ASP A 63 11.18 -24.85 -0.89
N LEU A 64 11.19 -23.70 -0.22
CA LEU A 64 11.91 -22.52 -0.70
C LEU A 64 13.42 -22.62 -0.49
N LEU A 65 13.88 -23.30 0.56
CA LEU A 65 15.31 -23.33 0.89
C LEU A 65 16.11 -24.08 -0.18
N SER A 66 15.62 -25.23 -0.62
CA SER A 66 16.20 -25.98 -1.75
C SER A 66 16.17 -25.18 -3.05
N SER A 67 15.09 -24.44 -3.30
CA SER A 67 14.95 -23.57 -4.48
C SER A 67 15.99 -22.44 -4.48
N PHE A 68 16.20 -21.78 -3.34
CA PHE A 68 17.25 -20.77 -3.18
C PHE A 68 18.65 -21.34 -3.37
N ARG A 69 18.94 -22.53 -2.80
CA ARG A 69 20.23 -23.22 -2.99
C ARG A 69 20.48 -23.57 -4.46
N LYS A 70 19.46 -24.07 -5.18
CA LYS A 70 19.55 -24.33 -6.62
C LYS A 70 19.86 -23.06 -7.40
N TRP A 71 19.18 -21.96 -7.08
CA TRP A 71 19.45 -20.67 -7.71
C TRP A 71 20.85 -20.13 -7.42
N ASP A 72 21.34 -20.29 -6.18
CA ASP A 72 22.69 -19.85 -5.80
C ASP A 72 23.78 -20.58 -6.61
N LEU A 73 23.58 -21.87 -6.89
CA LEU A 73 24.50 -22.68 -7.69
C LEU A 73 24.49 -22.32 -9.19
N GLN A 74 23.32 -21.99 -9.74
CA GLN A 74 23.16 -21.77 -11.19
C GLN A 74 23.38 -20.30 -11.59
N VAL A 75 22.81 -19.38 -10.81
CA VAL A 75 22.80 -17.94 -11.08
C VAL A 75 23.69 -17.22 -10.07
N GLY A 76 23.30 -17.22 -8.80
CA GLY A 76 24.02 -16.54 -7.73
C GLY A 76 24.01 -15.01 -7.81
N CYS A 77 24.42 -14.36 -6.71
CA CYS A 77 24.34 -12.91 -6.61
C CYS A 77 25.27 -12.14 -7.56
N ALA A 78 26.41 -12.71 -7.96
CA ALA A 78 27.33 -12.07 -8.91
C ALA A 78 26.64 -11.85 -10.27
N LYS A 79 26.14 -12.94 -10.89
CA LYS A 79 25.43 -12.86 -12.18
C LYS A 79 24.15 -12.05 -12.10
N PHE A 80 23.41 -12.17 -10.99
CA PHE A 80 22.20 -11.38 -10.78
C PHE A 80 22.51 -9.87 -10.71
N ARG A 81 23.58 -9.48 -10.01
CA ARG A 81 24.04 -8.08 -9.97
C ARG A 81 24.50 -7.60 -11.34
N GLU A 82 25.23 -8.40 -12.10
CA GLU A 82 25.61 -8.02 -13.48
C GLU A 82 24.38 -7.79 -14.38
N LYS A 83 23.40 -8.70 -14.33
CA LYS A 83 22.13 -8.60 -15.06
C LYS A 83 21.32 -7.35 -14.65
N THR A 84 21.35 -6.99 -13.37
CA THR A 84 20.58 -5.86 -12.83
C THR A 84 21.32 -4.52 -12.88
N ASN A 85 22.65 -4.51 -12.87
CA ASN A 85 23.46 -3.29 -13.04
C ASN A 85 23.30 -2.68 -14.43
N GLY A 86 22.98 -3.48 -15.46
CA GLY A 86 22.56 -3.00 -16.77
C GLY A 86 21.20 -2.30 -16.79
N VAL A 87 20.38 -2.47 -15.75
CA VAL A 87 19.12 -1.73 -15.53
C VAL A 87 19.44 -0.46 -14.76
N SER A 88 20.20 0.46 -15.37
CA SER A 88 20.59 1.80 -14.90
C SER A 88 20.05 2.23 -13.51
N LEU A 89 20.63 1.66 -12.45
CA LEU A 89 20.34 2.00 -11.04
C LEU A 89 20.92 3.38 -10.65
N ASN A 90 21.65 4.00 -11.58
CA ASN A 90 22.24 5.33 -11.51
C ASN A 90 21.51 6.34 -12.41
N GLN A 91 20.18 6.25 -12.55
CA GLN A 91 19.44 7.42 -13.02
C GLN A 91 19.50 8.50 -11.93
N SER A 92 20.38 9.46 -12.15
CA SER A 92 20.31 10.79 -11.56
C SER A 92 18.91 11.34 -11.85
N LYS A 93 18.06 11.38 -10.80
CA LYS A 93 16.65 11.82 -10.75
C LYS A 93 15.62 10.85 -11.35
N VAL A 94 15.16 9.90 -10.53
CA VAL A 94 13.86 9.24 -10.72
C VAL A 94 12.78 10.29 -10.43
N VAL A 95 12.02 10.69 -11.44
CA VAL A 95 11.02 11.77 -11.32
C VAL A 95 9.89 11.39 -10.36
N SER A 96 9.61 10.09 -10.22
CA SER A 96 8.50 9.56 -9.42
C SER A 96 8.77 9.46 -7.92
N LEU A 97 9.99 9.79 -7.45
CA LEU A 97 10.36 9.78 -6.04
C LEU A 97 11.05 11.08 -5.63
N GLN A 98 10.60 11.69 -4.53
CA GLN A 98 11.31 12.79 -3.91
C GLN A 98 12.67 12.34 -3.38
N GLN A 99 13.65 13.24 -3.45
CA GLN A 99 14.92 13.03 -2.78
C GLN A 99 14.77 13.35 -1.31
N PHE A 100 15.40 12.53 -0.47
CA PHE A 100 15.41 12.72 0.99
C PHE A 100 16.77 12.28 1.52
N GLY A 101 17.44 13.14 2.29
CA GLY A 101 18.65 12.80 3.05
C GLY A 101 19.97 13.23 2.42
N GLY A 102 20.15 14.51 2.06
CA GLY A 102 21.43 15.06 1.60
C GLY A 102 21.91 16.29 2.39
N ASP A 103 23.24 16.46 2.54
CA ASP A 103 23.88 17.54 3.31
C ASP A 103 23.51 18.98 2.85
N SER A 104 23.01 19.14 1.63
CA SER A 104 22.50 20.42 1.12
C SER A 104 21.08 20.79 1.62
N GLU A 105 20.35 19.87 2.25
CA GLU A 105 18.93 20.05 2.65
C GLU A 105 18.73 20.78 3.98
N CYS A 106 19.78 20.91 4.79
CA CYS A 106 19.74 21.59 6.09
C CYS A 106 19.68 23.13 5.98
N LYS A 107 19.75 23.68 4.76
CA LYS A 107 19.66 25.12 4.52
C LYS A 107 18.19 25.56 4.47
N GLY A 108 17.87 26.65 5.18
CA GLY A 108 16.56 27.30 5.14
C GLY A 108 15.57 26.88 6.22
N PHE A 109 15.97 26.05 7.19
CA PHE A 109 15.18 25.84 8.41
C PHE A 109 15.09 27.13 9.21
N LYS A 110 13.87 27.50 9.59
CA LYS A 110 13.59 28.67 10.43
C LYS A 110 13.30 28.28 11.88
N LEU A 111 13.10 26.99 12.13
CA LEU A 111 12.79 26.40 13.43
C LEU A 111 13.71 25.20 13.70
N ASN A 112 14.16 25.07 14.95
CA ASN A 112 14.93 23.91 15.44
C ASN A 112 14.04 22.85 16.12
N HIS A 113 12.80 23.23 16.43
CA HIS A 113 11.76 22.36 16.95
C HIS A 113 10.48 22.66 16.19
N VAL A 114 9.77 21.61 15.78
CA VAL A 114 8.45 21.72 15.17
C VAL A 114 7.48 20.81 15.90
N SER A 115 6.30 21.35 16.24
CA SER A 115 5.19 20.56 16.74
C SER A 115 4.07 20.44 15.70
N VAL A 116 3.70 19.21 15.36
CA VAL A 116 2.58 18.86 14.48
C VAL A 116 1.50 18.18 15.32
N LEU A 117 0.29 18.76 15.28
CA LEU A 117 -0.89 18.17 15.90
C LEU A 117 -1.78 17.53 14.82
N VAL A 118 -2.02 16.23 14.93
CA VAL A 118 -2.91 15.48 14.06
C VAL A 118 -4.36 15.70 14.48
N LYS A 119 -5.21 16.19 13.56
CA LYS A 119 -6.60 16.56 13.83
C LYS A 119 -7.59 15.57 13.23
N GLY A 120 -8.59 15.21 14.05
CA GLY A 120 -9.71 14.37 13.63
C GLY A 120 -9.38 12.88 13.68
N TRP A 121 -10.29 12.06 13.13
CA TRP A 121 -10.02 10.65 12.97
C TRP A 121 -8.99 10.44 11.85
N THR A 122 -8.02 9.57 12.12
CA THR A 122 -7.01 9.14 11.15
C THR A 122 -6.82 7.64 11.28
N TRP A 123 -6.51 6.98 10.15
CA TRP A 123 -6.05 5.59 10.17
C TRP A 123 -4.55 5.47 10.48
N ILE A 124 -3.81 6.58 10.52
CA ILE A 124 -2.41 6.60 10.89
C ILE A 124 -2.26 6.02 12.31
N PRO A 125 -1.42 4.98 12.51
CA PRO A 125 -1.36 4.29 13.79
C PRO A 125 -0.75 5.14 14.91
N ASP A 126 -1.06 4.81 16.17
CA ASP A 126 -0.62 5.57 17.36
C ASP A 126 0.88 5.48 17.62
N ASN A 127 1.58 4.50 17.04
CA ASN A 127 3.03 4.38 17.19
C ASN A 127 3.81 5.45 16.40
N LEU A 128 3.13 6.27 15.58
CA LEU A 128 3.70 7.50 15.05
C LEU A 128 3.60 8.69 16.02
N ASP A 129 2.87 8.57 17.13
CA ASP A 129 2.84 9.59 18.19
C ASP A 129 4.15 9.54 18.96
N ASN A 130 5.07 10.48 18.65
CA ASN A 130 6.40 10.49 19.24
C ASN A 130 7.11 11.84 19.08
N LEU A 131 8.21 12.00 19.83
CA LEU A 131 9.22 13.03 19.64
C LEU A 131 10.38 12.46 18.81
N TYR A 132 10.51 12.92 17.57
CA TYR A 132 11.51 12.47 16.62
C TYR A 132 12.76 13.36 16.66
N SER A 133 13.93 12.72 16.55
CA SER A 133 15.19 13.37 16.21
C SER A 133 15.40 13.26 14.70
N CYS A 134 15.18 14.36 13.98
CA CYS A 134 15.24 14.42 12.52
C CYS A 134 16.62 14.89 12.05
N PRO A 135 16.93 14.77 10.75
CA PRO A 135 18.15 15.30 10.18
C PRO A 135 18.39 16.78 10.53
N CYS A 136 19.66 17.19 10.47
CA CYS A 136 20.08 18.58 10.72
C CYS A 136 19.79 19.10 12.14
N GLY A 137 19.55 18.21 13.12
CA GLY A 137 19.26 18.59 14.50
C GLY A 137 17.83 19.11 14.72
N LEU A 138 16.94 18.98 13.73
CA LEU A 138 15.53 19.33 13.88
C LEU A 138 14.86 18.32 14.81
N SER A 139 14.21 18.80 15.87
CA SER A 139 13.32 17.97 16.67
C SER A 139 11.88 18.13 16.18
N CYS A 140 11.14 17.03 16.11
CA CYS A 140 9.78 17.00 15.59
C CYS A 140 8.86 16.29 16.56
N LEU A 141 7.95 17.02 17.20
CA LEU A 141 6.86 16.43 17.97
C LEU A 141 5.69 16.16 17.02
N TRP A 142 5.39 14.89 16.76
CA TRP A 142 4.18 14.48 16.05
C TRP A 142 3.24 13.84 17.06
N THR A 143 2.05 14.41 17.25
CA THR A 143 1.13 13.91 18.27
C THR A 143 -0.33 14.08 17.91
N LYS A 144 -1.18 13.20 18.45
CA LYS A 144 -2.64 13.34 18.47
C LYS A 144 -3.12 14.06 19.74
N SER A 145 -2.24 14.28 20.71
CA SER A 145 -2.58 14.89 22.00
C SER A 145 -2.51 16.42 21.94
N ASN A 146 -3.67 17.07 22.09
CA ASN A 146 -3.75 18.53 22.23
C ASN A 146 -2.99 19.05 23.46
N VAL A 147 -2.80 18.21 24.49
CA VAL A 147 -2.08 18.60 25.72
C VAL A 147 -0.58 18.67 25.49
N LEU A 148 -0.04 17.78 24.67
CA LEU A 148 1.38 17.78 24.30
C LEU A 148 1.71 18.87 23.27
N ALA A 149 0.70 19.27 22.48
CA ALA A 149 0.82 20.30 21.45
C ALA A 149 -0.21 21.44 21.67
N ASP A 150 -0.08 22.19 22.78
CA ASP A 150 -0.93 23.34 23.11
C ASP A 150 -0.87 24.46 22.03
N LYS A 151 0.28 24.56 21.35
CA LYS A 151 0.62 25.65 20.42
C LYS A 151 1.37 25.16 19.18
N PRO A 152 0.80 24.23 18.39
CA PRO A 152 1.51 23.56 17.33
C PRO A 152 1.90 24.53 16.20
N ASP A 153 2.95 24.17 15.47
CA ASP A 153 3.39 24.88 14.26
C ASP A 153 2.58 24.48 13.03
N ALA A 154 2.03 23.27 13.04
CA ALA A 154 1.12 22.79 12.00
C ALA A 154 0.00 21.90 12.57
N LEU A 155 -1.16 21.97 11.93
CA LEU A 155 -2.24 21.02 12.06
C LEU A 155 -2.22 20.09 10.85
N MET A 156 -2.23 18.78 11.11
CA MET A 156 -2.32 17.77 10.07
C MET A 156 -3.76 17.25 9.96
N PHE A 157 -4.28 17.27 8.74
CA PHE A 157 -5.63 16.86 8.40
C PHE A 157 -5.58 15.73 7.36
N GLU A 158 -6.49 14.77 7.48
CA GLU A 158 -6.63 13.67 6.52
C GLU A 158 -8.07 13.54 6.03
N THR A 159 -9.00 13.36 6.96
CA THR A 159 -10.42 13.11 6.65
C THR A 159 -11.27 14.37 6.66
N SER A 160 -10.70 15.50 7.08
CA SER A 160 -11.38 16.78 7.18
C SER A 160 -10.65 17.83 6.35
N THR A 161 -11.41 18.65 5.64
CA THR A 161 -10.84 19.76 4.88
C THR A 161 -10.30 20.82 5.84
N PRO A 162 -9.10 21.37 5.60
CA PRO A 162 -8.57 22.45 6.43
C PRO A 162 -9.46 23.71 6.46
N PRO A 163 -9.33 24.55 7.51
CA PRO A 163 -9.98 25.86 7.57
C PRO A 163 -9.65 26.73 6.36
N ILE A 164 -10.61 27.54 5.90
CA ILE A 164 -10.48 28.36 4.68
C ILE A 164 -9.40 29.44 4.84
N GLN A 165 -9.39 30.13 5.96
CA GLN A 165 -8.47 31.22 6.23
C GLN A 165 -7.45 30.80 7.29
N ARG A 166 -6.23 31.33 7.16
CA ARG A 166 -5.18 31.23 8.17
C ARG A 166 -4.59 32.62 8.39
N ARG A 167 -4.43 33.01 9.65
CA ARG A 167 -3.77 34.24 10.08
C ARG A 167 -2.34 33.96 10.51
N VAL A 168 -1.49 34.99 10.47
CA VAL A 168 -0.15 34.90 11.07
C VAL A 168 -0.29 34.63 12.57
N GLY A 169 0.49 33.67 13.07
CA GLY A 169 0.38 33.16 14.44
C GLY A 169 -0.50 31.92 14.56
N GLU A 170 -1.27 31.55 13.53
CA GLU A 170 -2.00 30.28 13.48
C GLU A 170 -1.16 29.17 12.82
N PRO A 171 -1.33 27.90 13.24
CA PRO A 171 -0.57 26.78 12.69
C PRO A 171 -0.77 26.64 11.18
N LEU A 172 0.26 26.15 10.48
CA LEU A 172 0.14 25.75 9.08
C LEU A 172 -0.87 24.60 8.94
N ARG A 173 -1.56 24.57 7.80
CA ARG A 173 -2.52 23.52 7.44
C ARG A 173 -1.81 22.50 6.54
N ALA A 174 -1.49 21.35 7.10
CA ALA A 174 -1.01 20.21 6.33
C ALA A 174 -2.20 19.29 6.01
N TYR A 175 -2.47 19.05 4.72
CA TYR A 175 -3.55 18.17 4.29
C TYR A 175 -3.00 16.96 3.55
N MET A 176 -3.41 15.76 3.97
CA MET A 176 -2.99 14.50 3.39
C MET A 176 -4.15 13.82 2.67
N ASP A 177 -3.91 13.42 1.43
CA ASP A 177 -4.82 12.58 0.64
C ASP A 177 -3.99 11.57 -0.16
N LEU A 178 -4.07 10.31 0.26
CA LEU A 178 -3.34 9.20 -0.34
C LEU A 178 -4.19 8.38 -1.32
N GLU A 179 -5.45 8.73 -1.53
CA GLU A 179 -6.32 8.01 -2.48
C GLU A 179 -5.95 8.33 -3.93
N ALA A 180 -6.23 7.40 -4.84
CA ALA A 180 -5.89 7.57 -6.26
C ALA A 180 -6.40 8.88 -6.89
N GLY A 181 -7.60 9.32 -6.45
CA GLY A 181 -8.26 10.55 -6.90
C GLY A 181 -7.80 11.81 -6.17
N ARG A 182 -6.63 11.76 -5.52
CA ARG A 182 -6.07 12.82 -4.69
C ARG A 182 -6.31 14.20 -5.30
N ARG A 183 -6.78 15.15 -4.49
CA ARG A 183 -6.94 16.53 -4.94
C ARG A 183 -6.59 17.52 -3.83
N ARG A 184 -5.78 18.52 -4.21
CA ARG A 184 -5.56 19.72 -3.38
C ARG A 184 -6.89 20.37 -3.03
N SER A 185 -7.09 20.70 -1.76
CA SER A 185 -8.33 21.36 -1.32
C SER A 185 -8.33 22.86 -1.65
N GLY A 186 -7.15 23.40 -1.95
CA GLY A 186 -6.92 24.83 -2.18
C GLY A 186 -6.90 25.65 -0.88
N ARG A 187 -6.90 24.98 0.28
CA ARG A 187 -6.90 25.60 1.61
C ARG A 187 -5.71 25.18 2.45
N GLU A 188 -4.92 24.22 2.01
CA GLU A 188 -3.74 23.74 2.73
C GLU A 188 -2.52 24.60 2.40
N ASP A 189 -1.62 24.72 3.37
CA ASP A 189 -0.30 25.35 3.18
C ASP A 189 0.76 24.32 2.76
N ILE A 190 0.52 23.03 3.10
CA ILE A 190 1.33 21.86 2.71
C ILE A 190 0.37 20.75 2.30
N TYR A 191 0.56 20.19 1.13
CA TYR A 191 -0.19 19.03 0.63
C TYR A 191 0.69 17.78 0.63
N ILE A 192 0.16 16.70 1.21
CA ILE A 192 0.85 15.42 1.36
C ILE A 192 0.11 14.38 0.51
N SER A 193 0.83 13.70 -0.38
CA SER A 193 0.24 12.67 -1.23
C SER A 193 1.25 11.58 -1.61
N TYR A 194 0.85 10.53 -2.33
CA TYR A 194 1.79 9.53 -2.85
C TYR A 194 2.66 10.02 -4.01
N HIS A 195 2.35 11.17 -4.62
CA HIS A 195 3.00 11.66 -5.83
C HIS A 195 4.18 12.58 -5.54
N ALA A 196 5.27 12.45 -6.31
CA ALA A 196 6.51 13.19 -6.05
C ALA A 196 6.42 14.70 -6.32
N GLU A 197 5.44 15.14 -7.10
CA GLU A 197 5.19 16.56 -7.42
C GLU A 197 4.48 17.32 -6.30
N ASP A 198 3.89 16.62 -5.33
CA ASP A 198 3.21 17.25 -4.20
C ASP A 198 4.20 17.70 -3.12
N ASP A 199 3.77 18.53 -2.16
CA ASP A 199 4.72 19.23 -1.28
C ASP A 199 5.54 18.25 -0.41
N VAL A 200 4.91 17.16 0.02
CA VAL A 200 5.56 16.05 0.72
C VAL A 200 5.00 14.72 0.21
N GLN A 201 5.86 13.84 -0.29
CA GLN A 201 5.46 12.52 -0.76
C GLN A 201 5.26 11.53 0.40
N SER A 202 4.29 10.62 0.34
CA SER A 202 4.14 9.52 1.29
C SER A 202 3.72 8.26 0.54
N THR A 203 4.67 7.36 0.29
CA THR A 203 4.38 6.07 -0.35
C THR A 203 3.79 5.07 0.63
N TYR A 204 3.14 4.03 0.09
CA TYR A 204 2.64 2.90 0.88
C TYR A 204 3.71 1.86 1.26
N ALA A 205 4.99 2.09 0.94
CA ALA A 205 6.07 1.13 1.18
C ALA A 205 6.58 1.13 2.64
N GLY A 206 5.80 1.66 3.58
CA GLY A 206 6.17 1.79 4.98
C GLY A 206 5.97 0.48 5.75
N SER A 207 6.85 0.22 6.71
CA SER A 207 6.71 -0.87 7.70
C SER A 207 5.47 -0.71 8.57
N LEU A 208 4.99 0.52 8.76
CA LEU A 208 3.81 0.80 9.58
C LEU A 208 2.55 0.07 9.10
N PHE A 209 2.41 -0.16 7.80
CA PHE A 209 1.29 -0.91 7.27
C PHE A 209 1.31 -2.39 7.69
N HIS A 210 2.37 -2.85 8.37
CA HIS A 210 2.57 -4.22 8.84
C HIS A 210 2.48 -4.34 10.37
N ASN A 211 2.44 -3.22 11.08
CA ASN A 211 2.44 -3.22 12.54
C ASN A 211 1.17 -3.87 13.10
N GLY A 212 1.34 -4.65 14.17
CA GLY A 212 0.25 -5.33 14.83
C GLY A 212 -0.35 -6.49 14.02
N ARG A 213 0.43 -7.19 13.20
CA ARG A 213 0.02 -8.42 12.48
C ARG A 213 0.91 -9.60 12.88
N ASN A 214 0.42 -10.82 12.69
CA ASN A 214 1.28 -12.00 12.69
C ASN A 214 2.12 -11.98 11.39
N TYR A 215 3.44 -11.91 11.55
CA TYR A 215 4.42 -11.80 10.45
C TYR A 215 5.18 -13.11 10.21
N TYR A 216 4.59 -14.25 10.56
CA TYR A 216 5.11 -15.54 10.13
C TYR A 216 5.22 -15.59 8.60
N VAL A 217 6.39 -16.03 8.11
CA VAL A 217 6.67 -16.22 6.68
C VAL A 217 6.98 -17.68 6.45
N SER A 218 6.08 -18.39 5.76
CA SER A 218 6.24 -19.81 5.48
C SER A 218 7.48 -20.09 4.62
N ASN A 219 8.25 -21.10 5.01
CA ASN A 219 9.35 -21.66 4.23
C ASN A 219 8.89 -22.66 3.15
N THR A 220 7.61 -23.03 3.18
CA THR A 220 6.96 -23.92 2.21
C THR A 220 5.82 -23.20 1.50
N LYS A 221 5.65 -23.47 0.20
CA LYS A 221 4.55 -22.95 -0.61
C LYS A 221 3.62 -24.06 -1.03
N SER A 222 2.33 -23.74 -1.21
CA SER A 222 1.35 -24.66 -1.77
C SER A 222 1.76 -25.11 -3.19
N SER A 223 1.66 -26.41 -3.46
CA SER A 223 1.81 -27.00 -4.80
C SER A 223 0.55 -26.82 -5.64
N ASP A 224 -0.62 -26.93 -5.00
CA ASP A 224 -1.89 -27.11 -5.68
C ASP A 224 -2.61 -25.78 -5.91
N ILE A 225 -2.43 -24.82 -4.99
CA ILE A 225 -3.03 -23.50 -5.06
C ILE A 225 -1.93 -22.44 -5.20
N LEU A 226 -1.80 -21.88 -6.40
CA LEU A 226 -0.68 -21.02 -6.75
C LEU A 226 -0.87 -19.57 -6.28
N VAL A 227 -2.10 -19.07 -6.36
CA VAL A 227 -2.39 -17.64 -6.23
C VAL A 227 -3.30 -17.34 -5.04
N TYR A 228 -2.89 -16.39 -4.23
CA TYR A 228 -3.73 -15.71 -3.26
C TYR A 228 -4.33 -14.44 -3.88
N TRP A 229 -5.62 -14.20 -3.68
CA TRP A 229 -6.24 -12.90 -3.89
C TRP A 229 -7.18 -12.57 -2.73
N SER A 230 -7.28 -11.29 -2.36
CA SER A 230 -8.33 -10.85 -1.46
C SER A 230 -8.82 -9.45 -1.77
N SER A 231 -10.14 -9.27 -1.68
CA SER A 231 -10.68 -7.92 -1.75
C SER A 231 -12.10 -7.78 -1.22
N SER A 232 -12.38 -6.61 -0.65
CA SER A 232 -13.70 -6.26 -0.11
C SER A 232 -14.36 -5.04 -0.77
N ARG A 233 -13.65 -4.33 -1.67
CA ARG A 233 -14.19 -3.20 -2.46
C ARG A 233 -14.43 -3.65 -3.90
N CYS A 234 -15.63 -4.15 -4.22
CA CYS A 234 -15.87 -4.82 -5.50
C CYS A 234 -16.08 -3.83 -6.67
N LEU A 235 -14.99 -3.46 -7.34
CA LEU A 235 -15.00 -2.62 -8.55
C LEU A 235 -15.12 -3.49 -9.80
N SER A 236 -16.03 -3.14 -10.71
CA SER A 236 -16.38 -3.98 -11.88
C SER A 236 -15.16 -4.38 -12.71
N GLN A 237 -14.37 -3.42 -13.22
CA GLN A 237 -13.22 -3.71 -14.08
C GLN A 237 -12.11 -4.50 -13.37
N ARG A 238 -11.83 -4.16 -12.11
CA ARG A 238 -10.85 -4.85 -11.28
C ARG A 238 -11.26 -6.31 -11.05
N ASN A 239 -12.54 -6.53 -10.75
CA ASN A 239 -13.09 -7.86 -10.53
C ASN A 239 -13.19 -8.65 -11.85
N GLU A 240 -13.45 -8.02 -12.98
CA GLU A 240 -13.44 -8.68 -14.28
C GLU A 240 -12.03 -9.18 -14.64
N LEU A 241 -11.00 -8.32 -14.47
CA LEU A 241 -9.61 -8.72 -14.65
C LEU A 241 -9.22 -9.87 -13.72
N ALA A 242 -9.55 -9.75 -12.42
CA ALA A 242 -9.28 -10.81 -11.45
C ALA A 242 -9.98 -12.12 -11.85
N LYS A 243 -11.26 -12.08 -12.22
CA LYS A 243 -12.04 -13.25 -12.64
C LYS A 243 -11.42 -13.92 -13.86
N LYS A 244 -11.02 -13.15 -14.88
CA LYS A 244 -10.38 -13.67 -16.10
C LYS A 244 -9.07 -14.39 -15.78
N LEU A 245 -8.17 -13.75 -15.04
CA LEU A 245 -6.86 -14.34 -14.73
C LEU A 245 -6.96 -15.52 -13.74
N LEU A 246 -7.73 -15.36 -12.67
CA LEU A 246 -7.92 -16.40 -11.65
C LEU A 246 -8.68 -17.61 -12.21
N GLY A 247 -9.55 -17.44 -13.20
CA GLY A 247 -10.17 -18.56 -13.92
C GLY A 247 -9.18 -19.47 -14.64
N LEU A 248 -7.94 -19.01 -14.87
CA LEU A 248 -6.88 -19.76 -15.55
C LEU A 248 -5.82 -20.32 -14.58
N LEU A 249 -5.91 -20.00 -13.29
CA LEU A 249 -4.90 -20.31 -12.28
C LEU A 249 -5.54 -20.95 -11.03
N PRO A 250 -4.95 -22.01 -10.45
CA PRO A 250 -5.38 -22.51 -9.15
C PRO A 250 -5.23 -21.41 -8.09
N HIS A 251 -6.30 -21.05 -7.40
CA HIS A 251 -6.31 -19.89 -6.52
C HIS A 251 -7.27 -20.01 -5.33
N HIS A 252 -6.95 -19.26 -4.28
CA HIS A 252 -7.89 -18.90 -3.23
C HIS A 252 -8.16 -17.40 -3.28
N SER A 253 -9.44 -17.05 -3.15
CA SER A 253 -9.96 -15.70 -3.17
C SER A 253 -10.73 -15.44 -1.89
N PHE A 254 -10.22 -14.53 -1.07
CA PHE A 254 -10.76 -14.10 0.22
C PHE A 254 -11.43 -12.72 0.11
N GLY A 255 -12.08 -12.28 1.19
CA GLY A 255 -12.81 -11.00 1.19
C GLY A 255 -14.18 -11.12 0.52
N LYS A 256 -14.86 -9.99 0.32
CA LYS A 256 -16.25 -9.97 -0.20
C LYS A 256 -16.34 -10.26 -1.71
N CYS A 257 -15.27 -10.04 -2.47
CA CYS A 257 -15.27 -10.10 -3.93
C CYS A 257 -14.74 -11.44 -4.45
N LEU A 258 -15.48 -12.07 -5.38
CA LEU A 258 -15.17 -13.40 -5.96
C LEU A 258 -14.71 -14.44 -4.93
N ASN A 259 -15.28 -14.41 -3.71
CA ASN A 259 -14.89 -15.31 -2.64
C ASN A 259 -15.14 -16.76 -3.06
N ASN A 260 -14.08 -17.58 -3.10
CA ASN A 260 -14.19 -19.00 -3.46
C ASN A 260 -13.84 -19.95 -2.30
N VAL A 261 -13.47 -19.39 -1.14
CA VAL A 261 -13.05 -20.15 0.04
C VAL A 261 -14.17 -20.39 1.05
N GLY A 262 -15.35 -19.82 0.82
CA GLY A 262 -16.53 -20.07 1.65
C GLY A 262 -16.68 -19.16 2.87
N GLY A 263 -16.03 -17.99 2.89
CA GLY A 263 -16.19 -17.02 3.99
C GLY A 263 -15.08 -15.96 4.06
N LEU A 264 -15.33 -14.88 4.81
CA LEU A 264 -14.36 -13.78 4.97
C LEU A 264 -13.19 -14.15 5.88
N ASP A 265 -13.44 -15.01 6.87
CA ASP A 265 -12.49 -15.35 7.94
C ASP A 265 -11.89 -16.76 7.77
N MET A 266 -12.01 -17.35 6.57
CA MET A 266 -11.57 -18.72 6.28
C MET A 266 -10.05 -18.91 6.30
N ALA A 267 -9.26 -17.84 6.25
CA ALA A 267 -7.80 -17.94 6.19
C ALA A 267 -7.22 -18.66 7.43
N LEU A 268 -7.77 -18.43 8.62
CA LEU A 268 -7.34 -19.15 9.84
C LEU A 268 -7.76 -20.62 9.86
N SER A 269 -8.80 -21.01 9.11
CA SER A 269 -9.16 -22.41 8.95
C SER A 269 -8.14 -23.17 8.08
N PHE A 270 -7.49 -22.48 7.13
CA PHE A 270 -6.42 -23.06 6.32
C PHE A 270 -5.05 -22.97 7.01
N PHE A 271 -4.81 -21.88 7.75
CA PHE A 271 -3.51 -21.55 8.34
C PHE A 271 -3.69 -21.13 9.81
N PRO A 272 -3.96 -22.09 10.72
CA PRO A 272 -4.16 -21.80 12.14
C PRO A 272 -2.93 -21.16 12.81
N GLU A 273 -1.72 -21.44 12.31
CA GLU A 273 -0.47 -20.82 12.77
C GLU A 273 -0.41 -19.29 12.53
N CYS A 274 -1.30 -18.77 11.67
CA CYS A 274 -1.41 -17.35 11.41
C CYS A 274 -2.22 -16.58 12.46
N GLU A 275 -2.79 -17.26 13.45
CA GLU A 275 -3.46 -16.60 14.56
C GLU A 275 -2.48 -15.68 15.31
N LYS A 276 -2.91 -14.45 15.60
CA LYS A 276 -2.07 -13.44 16.26
C LYS A 276 -2.18 -13.51 17.78
N ASP A 277 -3.40 -13.68 18.29
CA ASP A 277 -3.71 -13.73 19.71
C ASP A 277 -4.91 -14.66 19.92
N ALA A 278 -4.66 -15.81 20.54
CA ALA A 278 -5.69 -16.82 20.82
C ALA A 278 -6.77 -16.35 21.81
N ASN A 279 -6.51 -15.26 22.55
CA ASN A 279 -7.44 -14.72 23.53
C ASN A 279 -8.31 -13.57 22.98
N ALA A 280 -8.04 -13.11 21.75
CA ALA A 280 -8.77 -12.03 21.12
C ALA A 280 -9.56 -12.54 19.92
N LYS A 281 -10.71 -11.91 19.64
CA LYS A 281 -11.45 -12.21 18.41
C LYS A 281 -10.59 -11.83 17.21
N PRO A 282 -10.26 -12.76 16.31
CA PRO A 282 -9.38 -12.49 15.19
C PRO A 282 -10.02 -11.48 14.24
N LYS A 283 -9.22 -10.54 13.74
CA LYS A 283 -9.62 -9.63 12.67
C LYS A 283 -8.96 -10.10 11.38
N TRP A 284 -9.66 -9.94 10.25
CA TRP A 284 -9.18 -10.46 8.96
C TRP A 284 -7.79 -9.93 8.57
N TRP A 285 -7.42 -8.72 8.99
CA TRP A 285 -6.11 -8.13 8.69
C TRP A 285 -4.98 -8.66 9.57
N ASP A 286 -5.29 -9.29 10.71
CA ASP A 286 -4.27 -9.74 11.68
C ASP A 286 -3.39 -10.87 11.10
N HIS A 287 -3.94 -11.69 10.22
CA HIS A 287 -3.31 -12.86 9.62
C HIS A 287 -2.97 -12.69 8.12
N LEU A 288 -3.20 -11.50 7.55
CA LEU A 288 -3.14 -11.28 6.11
C LEU A 288 -1.77 -11.65 5.49
N HIS A 289 -0.68 -11.16 6.06
CA HIS A 289 0.68 -11.44 5.58
C HIS A 289 1.05 -12.91 5.73
N CYS A 290 0.73 -13.48 6.90
CA CYS A 290 0.97 -14.89 7.17
C CYS A 290 0.23 -15.78 6.15
N ALA A 291 -1.07 -15.56 5.93
CA ALA A 291 -1.85 -16.30 4.94
C ALA A 291 -1.26 -16.17 3.53
N MET A 292 -0.92 -14.95 3.09
CA MET A 292 -0.25 -14.72 1.80
C MET A 292 1.07 -15.50 1.67
N SER A 293 1.80 -15.72 2.78
CA SER A 293 3.10 -16.37 2.77
C SER A 293 3.06 -17.85 2.38
N HIS A 294 1.90 -18.51 2.45
CA HIS A 294 1.74 -19.90 2.02
C HIS A 294 1.57 -20.07 0.51
N TYR A 295 1.39 -18.98 -0.24
CA TYR A 295 1.22 -18.98 -1.69
C TYR A 295 2.50 -18.55 -2.39
N LYS A 296 2.70 -19.05 -3.61
CA LYS A 296 3.79 -18.62 -4.48
C LYS A 296 3.54 -17.20 -4.98
N PHE A 297 2.31 -16.91 -5.36
CA PHE A 297 1.93 -15.63 -5.95
C PHE A 297 0.79 -14.97 -5.19
N VAL A 298 0.82 -13.63 -5.17
CA VAL A 298 -0.29 -12.81 -4.70
C VAL A 298 -0.73 -11.92 -5.86
N LEU A 299 -2.01 -11.94 -6.18
CA LEU A 299 -2.59 -11.04 -7.18
C LEU A 299 -2.79 -9.64 -6.57
N ALA A 300 -1.98 -8.67 -6.97
CA ALA A 300 -2.01 -7.31 -6.48
C ALA A 300 -2.57 -6.37 -7.56
N ILE A 301 -3.90 -6.22 -7.60
CA ILE A 301 -4.57 -5.31 -8.52
C ILE A 301 -5.03 -4.05 -7.77
N GLU A 302 -4.59 -2.89 -8.24
CA GLU A 302 -5.04 -1.61 -7.70
C GLU A 302 -6.49 -1.31 -8.05
N ASN A 303 -7.08 -0.41 -7.28
CA ASN A 303 -8.45 0.05 -7.55
C ASN A 303 -8.53 0.85 -8.87
N THR A 304 -7.45 1.51 -9.25
CA THR A 304 -7.28 2.36 -10.44
C THR A 304 -5.83 2.27 -10.92
N PHE A 305 -5.60 2.45 -12.22
CA PHE A 305 -4.26 2.34 -12.82
C PHE A 305 -3.66 3.73 -13.00
N THR A 306 -3.41 4.39 -11.88
CA THR A 306 -2.93 5.78 -11.83
C THR A 306 -1.42 5.81 -11.71
N GLU A 307 -0.75 6.73 -12.40
CA GLU A 307 0.69 6.96 -12.26
C GLU A 307 1.10 7.14 -10.80
N SER A 308 2.20 6.49 -10.40
CA SER A 308 2.76 6.49 -9.05
C SER A 308 1.84 5.95 -7.93
N TYR A 309 0.61 5.53 -8.24
CA TYR A 309 -0.32 4.96 -7.26
C TYR A 309 -0.03 3.48 -7.03
N VAL A 310 0.98 3.22 -6.19
CA VAL A 310 1.40 1.88 -5.77
C VAL A 310 1.10 1.75 -4.28
N THR A 311 0.16 0.89 -3.91
CA THR A 311 -0.35 0.83 -2.55
C THR A 311 0.13 -0.39 -1.77
N GLU A 312 -0.39 -0.54 -0.55
CA GLU A 312 -0.13 -1.64 0.36
C GLU A 312 -0.30 -3.03 -0.28
N LYS A 313 -1.15 -3.19 -1.30
CA LYS A 313 -1.41 -4.48 -1.95
C LYS A 313 -0.14 -5.10 -2.53
N LEU A 314 0.68 -4.28 -3.20
CA LEU A 314 1.94 -4.73 -3.76
C LEU A 314 2.94 -5.03 -2.64
N TYR A 315 3.07 -4.12 -1.68
CA TYR A 315 4.07 -4.26 -0.63
C TYR A 315 3.76 -5.42 0.31
N TYR A 316 2.50 -5.68 0.65
CA TYR A 316 2.08 -6.85 1.43
C TYR A 316 2.48 -8.16 0.75
N ALA A 317 2.34 -8.24 -0.57
CA ALA A 317 2.75 -9.42 -1.33
C ALA A 317 4.27 -9.62 -1.31
N LEU A 318 5.05 -8.54 -1.42
CA LEU A 318 6.49 -8.61 -1.23
C LEU A 318 6.80 -9.04 0.21
N ASP A 319 6.26 -8.36 1.19
CA ASP A 319 6.58 -8.56 2.60
C ASP A 319 6.15 -9.95 3.11
N SER A 320 5.12 -10.58 2.54
CA SER A 320 4.74 -11.97 2.83
C SER A 320 5.67 -13.02 2.22
N GLY A 321 6.69 -12.63 1.46
CA GLY A 321 7.56 -13.57 0.75
C GLY A 321 6.88 -14.30 -0.41
N ALA A 322 5.82 -13.72 -0.98
CA ALA A 322 5.24 -14.15 -2.25
C ALA A 322 5.76 -13.28 -3.41
N VAL A 323 5.52 -13.71 -4.66
CA VAL A 323 5.79 -12.91 -5.86
C VAL A 323 4.51 -12.18 -6.27
N PRO A 324 4.48 -10.84 -6.29
CA PRO A 324 3.30 -10.09 -6.70
C PRO A 324 3.05 -10.23 -8.22
N ILE A 325 1.82 -10.56 -8.59
CA ILE A 325 1.29 -10.37 -9.95
C ILE A 325 0.57 -9.03 -9.94
N TYR A 326 1.21 -7.99 -10.48
CA TYR A 326 0.79 -6.61 -10.29
C TYR A 326 0.05 -6.02 -11.48
N PHE A 327 -0.99 -5.24 -11.17
CA PHE A 327 -1.72 -4.40 -12.12
C PHE A 327 -2.07 -3.06 -11.46
N GLY A 328 -1.49 -1.97 -11.95
CA GLY A 328 -1.70 -0.63 -11.38
C GLY A 328 -0.87 0.44 -12.09
N ALA A 329 0.02 1.11 -11.37
CA ALA A 329 0.78 2.27 -11.85
C ALA A 329 1.71 1.95 -13.04
N PRO A 330 1.66 2.71 -14.18
CA PRO A 330 2.55 2.53 -15.35
C PRO A 330 4.03 2.45 -15.00
N ASN A 331 4.46 3.30 -14.09
CA ASN A 331 5.83 3.45 -13.60
C ASN A 331 6.15 2.62 -12.35
N VAL A 332 5.44 1.51 -12.07
CA VAL A 332 5.66 0.68 -10.86
C VAL A 332 7.12 0.25 -10.64
N MET A 333 7.90 0.10 -11.71
CA MET A 333 9.32 -0.29 -11.62
C MET A 333 10.18 0.75 -10.87
N ASP A 334 9.72 1.99 -10.74
CA ASP A 334 10.38 3.03 -9.95
C ASP A 334 10.20 2.80 -8.44
N PHE A 335 9.23 1.98 -8.04
CA PHE A 335 8.79 1.80 -6.66
C PHE A 335 9.13 0.44 -6.06
N VAL A 336 9.75 -0.46 -6.85
CA VAL A 336 10.01 -1.85 -6.44
C VAL A 336 11.46 -2.24 -6.71
N PRO A 337 11.98 -3.27 -6.02
CA PRO A 337 13.28 -3.81 -6.35
C PRO A 337 13.30 -4.37 -7.79
N PRO A 338 14.46 -4.36 -8.47
CA PRO A 338 14.60 -4.99 -9.78
C PRO A 338 14.17 -6.46 -9.73
N HIS A 339 13.43 -6.89 -10.75
CA HIS A 339 12.97 -8.28 -10.90
C HIS A 339 12.24 -8.83 -9.65
N SER A 340 11.41 -8.02 -8.98
CA SER A 340 10.69 -8.44 -7.78
C SER A 340 9.20 -8.72 -7.99
N ILE A 341 8.65 -8.36 -9.15
CA ILE A 341 7.23 -8.49 -9.48
C ILE A 341 7.02 -9.05 -10.90
N ILE A 342 5.85 -9.64 -11.12
CA ILE A 342 5.32 -9.91 -12.45
C ILE A 342 4.38 -8.75 -12.82
N ASP A 343 4.81 -7.83 -13.68
CA ASP A 343 3.94 -6.76 -14.20
C ASP A 343 3.00 -7.33 -15.26
N GLY A 344 1.75 -7.60 -14.86
CA GLY A 344 0.76 -8.27 -15.70
C GLY A 344 0.37 -7.49 -16.96
N ARG A 345 0.67 -6.19 -17.02
CA ARG A 345 0.33 -5.31 -18.15
C ARG A 345 1.30 -5.44 -19.32
N LYS A 346 2.46 -6.07 -19.10
CA LYS A 346 3.47 -6.29 -20.14
C LYS A 346 3.17 -7.51 -21.04
N PHE A 347 2.20 -8.33 -20.66
CA PHE A 347 1.79 -9.51 -21.42
C PHE A 347 0.79 -9.11 -22.51
N LYS A 348 0.69 -9.88 -23.59
CA LYS A 348 -0.26 -9.62 -24.69
C LYS A 348 -1.68 -10.05 -24.35
N SER A 349 -1.84 -10.99 -23.42
CA SER A 349 -3.13 -11.45 -22.94
C SER A 349 -3.06 -12.06 -21.53
N VAL A 350 -4.23 -12.26 -20.91
CA VAL A 350 -4.33 -12.94 -19.60
C VAL A 350 -3.91 -14.42 -19.68
N GLU A 351 -4.07 -15.06 -20.83
CA GLU A 351 -3.65 -16.45 -21.08
C GLU A 351 -2.13 -16.58 -21.16
N GLU A 352 -1.46 -15.61 -21.81
CA GLU A 352 0.00 -15.55 -21.85
C GLU A 352 0.56 -15.33 -20.43
N LEU A 353 -0.03 -14.39 -19.67
CA LEU A 353 0.33 -14.18 -18.27
C LEU A 353 0.10 -15.44 -17.42
N ALA A 354 -1.05 -16.10 -17.55
CA ALA A 354 -1.34 -17.32 -16.80
C ALA A 354 -0.35 -18.45 -17.14
N SER A 355 0.03 -18.57 -18.42
CA SER A 355 1.03 -19.54 -18.87
C SER A 355 2.40 -19.24 -18.27
N TYR A 356 2.80 -17.96 -18.24
CA TYR A 356 4.05 -17.54 -17.60
C TYR A 356 4.05 -17.80 -16.09
N VAL A 357 2.97 -17.48 -15.38
CA VAL A 357 2.84 -17.76 -13.94
C VAL A 357 2.98 -19.26 -13.65
N LYS A 358 2.34 -20.12 -14.47
CA LYS A 358 2.50 -21.58 -14.35
C LYS A 358 3.94 -22.04 -14.63
N ALA A 359 4.60 -21.47 -15.63
CA ALA A 359 5.99 -21.78 -15.95
C ALA A 359 6.92 -21.43 -14.77
N VAL A 360 6.79 -20.22 -14.21
CA VAL A 360 7.56 -19.80 -13.02
C VAL A 360 7.20 -20.67 -11.81
N ALA A 361 5.93 -21.04 -11.62
CA ALA A 361 5.51 -21.92 -10.53
C ALA A 361 6.19 -23.30 -10.57
N ASN A 362 6.57 -23.76 -11.76
CA ASN A 362 7.18 -25.07 -12.03
C ASN A 362 8.70 -24.99 -12.27
N ASP A 363 9.31 -23.84 -11.98
CA ASP A 363 10.75 -23.64 -12.08
C ASP A 363 11.28 -23.02 -10.77
N PRO A 364 11.94 -23.82 -9.91
CA PRO A 364 12.44 -23.35 -8.62
C PRO A 364 13.50 -22.26 -8.77
N VAL A 365 14.27 -22.26 -9.87
CA VAL A 365 15.31 -21.26 -10.11
C VAL A 365 14.68 -19.96 -10.57
N ALA A 366 13.77 -20.00 -11.55
CA ALA A 366 13.07 -18.80 -12.00
C ALA A 366 12.24 -18.15 -10.88
N TYR A 367 11.56 -18.94 -10.06
CA TYR A 367 10.82 -18.41 -8.90
C TYR A 367 11.77 -17.81 -7.85
N ALA A 368 12.87 -18.50 -7.52
CA ALA A 368 13.85 -18.00 -6.55
C ALA A 368 14.50 -16.68 -6.98
N GLU A 369 14.67 -16.45 -8.29
CA GLU A 369 15.24 -15.20 -8.81
C GLU A 369 14.40 -13.97 -8.43
N TYR A 370 13.06 -14.09 -8.34
CA TYR A 370 12.19 -12.99 -7.87
C TYR A 370 12.45 -12.55 -6.42
N HIS A 371 13.13 -13.40 -5.64
CA HIS A 371 13.53 -13.11 -4.26
C HIS A 371 15.01 -12.69 -4.14
N ALA A 372 15.78 -12.73 -5.24
CA ALA A 372 17.22 -12.50 -5.22
C ALA A 372 17.61 -11.10 -4.72
N TRP A 373 16.79 -10.08 -5.03
CA TRP A 373 17.02 -8.70 -4.58
C TRP A 373 17.22 -8.58 -3.05
N ARG A 374 16.54 -9.43 -2.27
CA ARG A 374 16.64 -9.46 -0.79
C ARG A 374 18.00 -9.92 -0.32
N ARG A 375 18.52 -10.98 -0.93
CA ARG A 375 19.76 -11.66 -0.50
C ARG A 375 21.00 -11.03 -1.13
N CYS A 376 20.85 -10.49 -2.33
CA CYS A 376 21.95 -9.91 -3.08
C CYS A 376 22.16 -8.41 -2.82
N GLY A 377 21.28 -7.77 -2.02
CA GLY A 377 21.38 -6.36 -1.65
C GLY A 377 21.06 -5.41 -2.81
N VAL A 378 20.28 -5.85 -3.80
CA VAL A 378 19.94 -5.06 -4.99
C VAL A 378 18.56 -4.43 -4.79
N MET A 379 18.51 -3.34 -4.02
CA MET A 379 17.24 -2.68 -3.69
C MET A 379 16.77 -1.73 -4.80
N GLY A 380 17.68 -1.24 -5.64
CA GLY A 380 17.39 -0.17 -6.60
C GLY A 380 16.67 1.01 -5.95
N ASN A 381 15.61 1.50 -6.59
CA ASN A 381 14.85 2.63 -6.08
C ASN A 381 13.99 2.30 -4.85
N TYR A 382 13.79 1.02 -4.53
CA TYR A 382 12.94 0.61 -3.43
C TYR A 382 13.39 1.17 -2.07
N ALA A 383 14.70 1.33 -1.86
CA ALA A 383 15.22 1.99 -0.65
C ALA A 383 14.73 3.45 -0.55
N LYS A 384 14.75 4.18 -1.66
CA LYS A 384 14.20 5.54 -1.73
C LYS A 384 12.69 5.53 -1.54
N THR A 385 11.99 4.57 -2.17
CA THR A 385 10.55 4.38 -2.00
C THR A 385 10.17 4.23 -0.52
N ARG A 386 10.91 3.40 0.23
CA ARG A 386 10.73 3.25 1.68
C ARG A 386 11.10 4.52 2.45
N ALA A 387 12.15 5.22 2.04
CA ALA A 387 12.61 6.45 2.68
C ALA A 387 11.60 7.61 2.55
N VAL A 388 10.73 7.60 1.54
CA VAL A 388 9.62 8.56 1.39
C VAL A 388 8.26 7.98 1.74
N SER A 389 8.22 6.92 2.56
CA SER A 389 6.97 6.31 3.04
C SER A 389 6.37 7.04 4.24
N LEU A 390 5.23 6.55 4.72
CA LEU A 390 4.58 7.03 5.94
C LEU A 390 5.49 6.96 7.18
N ASP A 391 6.40 5.98 7.23
CA ASP A 391 7.31 5.75 8.37
C ASP A 391 8.19 6.97 8.68
N THR A 392 8.60 7.71 7.65
CA THR A 392 9.47 8.88 7.76
C THR A 392 8.72 10.20 7.60
N LEU A 393 7.39 10.14 7.40
CA LEU A 393 6.57 11.32 7.17
C LEU A 393 6.68 12.36 8.31
N PRO A 394 6.74 12.00 9.61
CA PRO A 394 6.85 12.99 10.68
C PRO A 394 8.01 13.97 10.48
N CYS A 395 9.23 13.46 10.29
CA CYS A 395 10.39 14.30 10.07
C CYS A 395 10.27 15.13 8.80
N ARG A 396 9.86 14.52 7.68
CA ARG A 396 9.75 15.21 6.39
C ARG A 396 8.71 16.34 6.41
N LEU A 397 7.58 16.12 7.09
CA LEU A 397 6.59 17.17 7.31
C LEU A 397 7.14 18.28 8.21
N CYS A 398 7.80 17.94 9.31
CA CYS A 398 8.41 18.92 10.20
C CYS A 398 9.47 19.77 9.50
N GLU A 399 10.28 19.19 8.60
CA GLU A 399 11.22 19.94 7.77
C GLU A 399 10.50 20.93 6.84
N ALA A 400 9.42 20.51 6.18
CA ALA A 400 8.60 21.38 5.33
C ALA A 400 7.97 22.54 6.14
N VAL A 401 7.47 22.25 7.35
CA VAL A 401 6.91 23.24 8.28
C VAL A 401 7.99 24.21 8.75
N SER A 402 9.18 23.72 9.12
CA SER A 402 10.32 24.56 9.54
C SER A 402 10.78 25.50 8.43
N LYS A 403 10.89 25.01 7.19
CA LYS A 403 11.23 25.85 6.01
C LYS A 403 10.21 26.98 5.78
N LYS A 404 8.93 26.71 6.02
CA LYS A 404 7.87 27.74 5.93
C LYS A 404 7.88 28.72 7.12
N GLY A 405 8.36 28.30 8.29
CA GLY A 405 8.44 29.12 9.50
C GLY A 405 7.34 28.82 10.52
N GLY A 406 6.73 27.63 10.41
CA GLY A 406 5.65 27.19 11.28
C GLY A 406 4.50 28.18 11.35
N ARG A 407 3.95 28.36 12.54
CA ARG A 407 2.82 29.28 12.78
C ARG A 407 3.12 30.75 12.47
N ASN A 408 4.39 31.13 12.42
CA ASN A 408 4.83 32.50 12.11
C ASN A 408 5.01 32.75 10.61
N ALA A 409 4.76 31.75 9.76
CA ALA A 409 4.76 31.92 8.32
C ALA A 409 3.75 32.99 7.89
N ARG A 410 4.12 33.83 6.93
CA ARG A 410 3.21 34.79 6.29
C ARG A 410 2.13 34.03 5.52
N SER A 411 0.90 34.55 5.57
CA SER A 411 -0.30 33.98 4.92
C SER A 411 -0.20 33.99 3.41
#